data_AF-A0A9D0YR83-F1
#
_entry.id   AF-A0A9D0YR83-F1
#
_cell.length_a   1.000
_cell.length_b   1.000
_cell.length_c   1.000
_cell.angle_alpha   90.00
_cell.angle_beta   90.00
_cell.angle_gamma   90.00
#
_symmetry.space_group_name_H-M   'P 1'
#
loop_
_entity.id
_entity.type
_entity.pdbx_description
1 polymer ?
#
loop_
_entity_poly.entity_id
_entity_poly.type
_entity_poly.pdbx_seq_one_letter_code
_entity_poly.pdbx_strand_id
1 'polypeptide(L)' 'MTKPVITWTKTDEAPQLASYSLLPIVKAFTKDAGVEIDVKDISLAGRVLAQFGYEPDDLAYLGELVWKPECNLIK' A
#
# COMPACT_ATOMS: atom_id res chain seq x y z
N MET A 1 -15.99 14.41 -6.82
CA MET A 1 -14.95 13.73 -7.61
C MET A 1 -14.19 12.81 -6.66
N THR A 2 -13.94 11.57 -7.05
CA THR A 2 -13.09 10.64 -6.29
C THR A 2 -11.65 11.16 -6.31
N LYS A 3 -10.96 11.11 -5.16
CA LYS A 3 -9.56 11.52 -5.06
C LYS A 3 -8.67 10.47 -5.74
N PRO A 4 -7.61 10.86 -6.47
CA PRO A 4 -6.60 9.90 -6.95
C PRO A 4 -5.94 9.21 -5.76
N VAL A 5 -5.71 7.91 -5.86
CA VAL A 5 -5.10 7.09 -4.80
C VAL A 5 -3.79 6.51 -5.29
N ILE A 6 -2.74 6.63 -4.48
CA ILE A 6 -1.50 5.86 -4.63
C ILE A 6 -1.52 4.76 -3.58
N THR A 7 -1.30 3.52 -4.01
CA THR A 7 -1.17 2.38 -3.09
C THR A 7 0.30 2.17 -2.75
N TRP A 8 0.65 2.31 -1.47
CA TRP A 8 1.99 2.09 -0.93
C TRP A 8 2.08 0.69 -0.33
N THR A 9 3.08 -0.09 -0.73
CA THR A 9 3.25 -1.43 -0.15
C THR A 9 4.00 -1.38 1.18
N LYS A 10 3.39 -1.91 2.23
CA LYS A 10 4.08 -2.29 3.46
C LYS A 10 4.77 -3.63 3.21
N THR A 11 6.07 -3.68 3.44
CA THR A 11 6.95 -4.81 3.09
C THR A 11 7.73 -5.25 4.31
N ASP A 12 8.95 -5.76 4.12
CA ASP A 12 9.75 -6.42 5.14
C ASP A 12 11.05 -5.65 5.40
N GLU A 13 11.75 -6.03 6.47
CA GLU A 13 13.16 -5.69 6.73
C GLU A 13 13.51 -4.20 6.57
N ALA A 14 14.57 -3.88 5.83
CA ALA A 14 15.07 -2.51 5.68
C ALA A 14 14.07 -1.58 4.95
N PRO A 15 13.40 -1.99 3.86
CA PRO A 15 12.35 -1.17 3.24
C PRO A 15 11.19 -0.81 4.17
N GLN A 16 10.80 -1.72 5.08
CA GLN A 16 9.76 -1.42 6.05
C GLN A 16 10.22 -0.37 7.07
N LEU A 17 11.47 -0.47 7.55
CA LEU A 17 12.05 0.53 8.44
C LEU A 17 12.13 1.91 7.74
N ALA A 18 12.55 1.95 6.48
CA ALA A 18 12.57 3.19 5.70
C ALA A 18 11.18 3.78 5.51
N SER A 19 10.16 2.94 5.28
CA SER A 19 8.77 3.37 5.10
C SER A 19 8.20 4.06 6.33
N TYR A 20 8.56 3.64 7.55
CA TYR A 20 8.15 4.35 8.78
C TYR A 20 8.63 5.81 8.83
N SER A 21 9.76 6.11 8.20
CA SER A 21 10.30 7.48 8.10
C SER A 21 9.73 8.25 6.90
N LEU A 22 9.72 7.63 5.72
CA LEU A 22 9.41 8.31 4.46
C LEU A 22 7.90 8.45 4.20
N LEU A 23 7.09 7.46 4.57
CA LEU A 23 5.65 7.48 4.27
C LEU A 23 4.91 8.67 4.89
N PRO A 24 5.18 9.10 6.15
CA PRO A 24 4.58 10.32 6.70
C PRO A 24 4.93 11.58 5.89
N ILE A 25 6.15 11.66 5.37
CA ILE A 25 6.61 12.79 4.55
C ILE A 25 5.86 12.78 3.22
N VAL A 26 5.79 11.63 2.55
CA VAL A 26 5.04 11.49 1.28
C VAL A 26 3.57 11.91 1.48
N LYS A 27 2.90 11.40 2.52
CA LYS A 27 1.51 11.77 2.86
C LYS A 27 1.33 13.28 3.07
N ALA A 28 2.29 13.94 3.72
CA ALA A 28 2.23 15.39 3.96
C ALA A 28 2.30 16.18 2.64
N PHE A 29 3.20 15.79 1.73
CA PHE A 29 3.37 16.46 0.44
C PHE A 29 2.22 16.19 -0.52
N THR A 30 1.65 14.98 -0.54
CA THR A 30 0.56 14.63 -1.46
C THR A 30 -0.80 15.19 -1.05
N LYS A 31 -0.97 15.57 0.22
CA LYS A 31 -2.21 16.13 0.77
C LYS A 31 -2.70 17.35 -0.01
N ASP A 32 -1.80 18.29 -0.30
CA ASP A 32 -2.14 19.55 -0.98
C ASP A 32 -2.48 19.34 -2.47
N ALA A 33 -2.01 18.24 -3.06
CA ALA A 33 -2.38 17.81 -4.40
C ALA A 33 -3.72 17.04 -4.42
N GLY A 34 -4.35 16.81 -3.27
CA GLY A 34 -5.59 16.02 -3.16
C GLY A 34 -5.42 14.53 -3.44
N VAL A 35 -4.18 14.01 -3.35
CA VAL A 35 -3.84 12.60 -3.60
C VAL A 35 -3.81 11.84 -2.27
N GLU A 36 -4.56 10.74 -2.22
CA GLU A 36 -4.65 9.85 -1.06
C GLU A 36 -3.59 8.74 -1.15
N ILE A 37 -3.01 8.36 -0.01
CA ILE A 37 -2.08 7.24 0.08
C ILE A 37 -2.72 6.13 0.90
N ASP A 38 -3.10 5.04 0.22
CA ASP A 38 -3.55 3.80 0.86
C ASP A 38 -2.35 2.87 1.09
N VAL A 39 -2.39 2.05 2.14
CA VAL A 39 -1.31 1.12 2.46
C VAL A 39 -1.84 -0.31 2.37
N LYS A 40 -1.09 -1.17 1.67
CA LYS A 40 -1.40 -2.59 1.52
C LYS A 40 -0.25 -3.44 2.04
N ASP A 41 -0.54 -4.37 2.93
CA ASP A 41 0.44 -5.22 3.59
C ASP A 41 0.75 -6.47 2.77
N ILE A 42 1.91 -6.48 2.14
CA ILE A 42 2.43 -7.65 1.41
C ILE A 42 3.65 -8.26 2.11
N SER A 43 3.90 -7.88 3.37
CA SER A 43 4.94 -8.48 4.19
C SER A 43 4.75 -10.00 4.29
N LEU A 44 5.83 -10.71 4.59
CA LEU A 44 5.76 -12.14 4.85
C LEU A 44 4.72 -12.46 5.93
N ALA A 45 4.73 -11.71 7.04
CA ALA A 45 3.80 -11.90 8.13
C ALA A 45 2.34 -11.66 7.70
N GLY A 46 2.07 -10.55 7.01
CA GLY A 46 0.73 -10.23 6.52
C GLY A 46 0.16 -11.32 5.60
N ARG A 47 0.96 -11.80 4.64
CA ARG A 47 0.54 -12.88 3.73
C ARG A 47 0.29 -14.20 4.45
N VAL A 48 1.10 -14.56 5.44
CA VAL A 48 0.86 -15.76 6.25
C VAL A 48 -0.47 -15.62 7.00
N LEU A 49 -0.72 -14.49 7.68
CA LEU A 49 -1.97 -14.24 8.40
C LEU A 49 -3.20 -14.28 7.49
N ALA A 50 -3.09 -13.73 6.27
CA ALA A 50 -4.17 -13.74 5.29
C ALA A 50 -4.60 -15.16 4.88
N GLN A 51 -3.65 -16.09 4.72
CA GLN A 51 -3.96 -17.49 4.38
C GLN A 51 -4.74 -18.22 5.48
N PHE A 52 -4.68 -17.75 6.73
CA PHE A 52 -5.46 -18.28 7.84
C PHE A 52 -6.71 -17.43 8.15
N GLY A 53 -7.00 -16.41 7.34
CA GLY A 53 -8.16 -15.54 7.53
C GLY A 53 -8.05 -14.58 8.71
N TYR A 54 -6.84 -14.33 9.23
CA TYR A 54 -6.62 -13.39 10.32
C TYR A 54 -6.43 -11.94 9.85
N GLU A 55 -6.04 -11.74 8.59
CA GLU A 55 -5.86 -10.44 7.95
C GLU A 55 -6.43 -10.46 6.52
N PRO A 56 -6.73 -9.30 5.90
CA PRO A 56 -7.10 -9.23 4.49
C PRO A 56 -5.98 -9.76 3.57
N ASP A 57 -6.35 -10.42 2.46
CA ASP A 57 -5.40 -10.81 1.41
C ASP A 57 -5.12 -9.62 0.48
N ASP A 58 -4.29 -8.71 0.96
CA ASP A 58 -3.87 -7.52 0.23
C ASP A 58 -3.07 -7.85 -1.05
N LEU A 59 -2.39 -9.00 -1.09
CA LEU A 59 -1.68 -9.44 -2.29
C LEU A 59 -2.66 -9.84 -3.40
N ALA A 60 -3.73 -10.58 -3.06
CA ALA A 60 -4.79 -10.91 -4.02
C ALA A 60 -5.50 -9.64 -4.52
N TYR A 61 -5.85 -8.72 -3.61
CA TYR A 61 -6.43 -7.42 -3.97
C TYR A 61 -5.53 -6.64 -4.94
N LEU A 62 -4.23 -6.54 -4.65
CA LEU A 62 -3.27 -5.87 -5.53
C LEU A 62 -3.15 -6.58 -6.88
N GLY A 63 -3.22 -7.92 -6.90
CA GLY A 63 -3.23 -8.72 -8.12
C GLY A 63 -4.41 -8.40 -9.04
N GLU A 64 -5.57 -8.04 -8.48
CA GLU A 64 -6.70 -7.52 -9.26
C GLU A 64 -6.51 -6.05 -9.65
N LEU A 65 -5.96 -5.22 -8.75
CA LEU A 65 -5.79 -3.79 -8.96
C LEU A 65 -4.86 -3.48 -10.13
N VAL A 66 -3.75 -4.23 -10.30
CA VAL A 66 -2.75 -3.96 -11.37
C VAL A 66 -3.30 -4.04 -12.80
N TRP A 67 -4.46 -4.66 -12.99
CA TRP A 67 -5.14 -4.72 -14.29
C TRP A 67 -6.04 -3.53 -14.57
N LYS A 68 -6.27 -2.67 -13.58
CA LYS A 68 -7.19 -1.54 -13.68
C LYS A 68 -6.44 -0.27 -14.12
N PRO A 69 -6.99 0.53 -15.05
CA PRO A 69 -6.34 1.77 -15.51
C PRO A 69 -6.05 2.79 -14.40
N GLU A 70 -6.86 2.79 -13.34
CA GLU A 70 -6.68 3.65 -12.16
C GLU A 70 -5.55 3.20 -11.22
N CYS A 71 -4.91 2.05 -11.49
CA CYS A 71 -3.83 1.54 -10.65
C CYS A 71 -2.64 2.50 -10.61
N ASN A 72 -2.31 2.95 -9.40
CA ASN A 72 -1.07 3.64 -9.11
C ASN A 72 -0.44 2.98 -7.87
N LEU A 73 0.62 2.20 -8.09
CA LEU A 73 1.21 1.31 -7.09
C LEU A 73 2.70 1.63 -6.91
N ILE A 74 3.13 1.83 -5.67
CA ILE A 74 4.53 1.90 -5.26
C ILE A 74 4.89 0.58 -4.58
N LYS A 75 5.73 -0.21 -5.26
CA LYS A 75 6.20 -1.53 -4.82
C LYS A 75 7.57 -1.46 -4.13
#